data_AF-A0A401ZXV3-F1
#
_entry.id   AF-A0A401ZXV3-F1
#
_cell.length_a   1.000
_cell.length_b   1.000
_cell.length_c   1.000
_cell.angle_alpha   90.00
_cell.angle_beta   90.00
_cell.angle_gamma   90.00
#
_symmetry.space_group_name_H-M   'P 1'
#
loop_
_entity.id
_entity.type
_entity.pdbx_description
1 polymer ?
#
loop_
_entity_poly.entity_id
_entity_poly.type
_entity_poly.pdbx_seq_one_letter_code
_entity_poly.pdbx_strand_id
1 'polypeptide(L)'
;MEQKPGPGRIQMIGAILGGVLLGLIILWLGWSLFLSPTASTGSAWKFFRVGTSASPVVQQAPLLAAGITLGRAEQKPVLSQAQALLLAGQQEPDAASQAQNTQAQYVLVNYPAKDGNHADIKDQPSWLIIYQKIPLQPTDAEVDPTPFPQSTHDLYLFLDASTGHEILSVWI
;
A
#
# COMPACT_ATOMS: atom_id res chain seq x y z
N MET A 1 -15.73 1.28 -73.90
CA MET A 1 -14.35 1.59 -73.47
C MET A 1 -14.37 3.06 -73.08
N GLU A 2 -14.76 3.33 -71.84
CA GLU A 2 -13.89 3.63 -70.69
C GLU A 2 -13.99 5.14 -70.38
N GLN A 3 -14.95 5.49 -69.53
CA GLN A 3 -15.00 6.81 -68.92
C GLN A 3 -13.87 6.89 -67.89
N LYS A 4 -12.89 7.77 -68.16
CA LYS A 4 -11.81 8.11 -67.24
C LYS A 4 -12.34 9.10 -66.19
N PRO A 5 -12.51 8.73 -64.91
CA PRO A 5 -12.98 9.66 -63.91
C PRO A 5 -11.89 10.69 -63.59
N GLY A 6 -12.25 11.97 -63.63
CA GLY A 6 -11.34 13.09 -63.37
C GLY A 6 -10.87 13.16 -61.91
N PRO A 7 -9.65 13.66 -61.66
CA PRO A 7 -8.99 13.62 -60.35
C PRO A 7 -9.59 14.57 -59.28
N GLY A 8 -10.68 15.29 -59.56
CA GLY A 8 -11.23 16.30 -58.66
C GLY A 8 -12.20 15.81 -57.57
N ARG A 9 -12.75 14.59 -57.68
CA ARG A 9 -13.79 14.11 -56.75
C ARG A 9 -13.26 13.29 -55.57
N ILE A 10 -12.08 12.70 -55.67
CA ILE A 10 -11.52 11.83 -54.62
C ILE A 10 -10.94 12.67 -53.46
N GLN A 11 -10.44 13.88 -53.73
CA GLN A 11 -9.85 14.75 -52.70
C GLN A 11 -10.89 15.45 -51.82
N MET A 12 -12.10 15.72 -52.33
CA MET A 12 -13.16 16.34 -51.53
C MET A 12 -13.80 15.38 -50.51
N ILE A 13 -13.91 14.08 -50.84
CA ILE A 13 -14.57 13.10 -49.97
C ILE A 13 -13.69 12.78 -48.75
N GLY A 14 -12.36 12.73 -48.92
CA GLY A 14 -11.42 12.49 -47.82
C GLY A 14 -11.38 13.62 -46.79
N ALA A 15 -11.47 14.88 -47.25
CA ALA A 15 -11.44 16.05 -46.36
C ALA A 15 -12.71 16.17 -45.49
N ILE A 16 -13.87 15.87 -46.07
CA ILE A 16 -15.15 15.89 -45.35
C ILE A 16 -15.20 14.76 -44.31
N LEU A 17 -14.74 13.56 -44.68
CA LEU A 17 -14.72 12.42 -43.76
C LEU A 17 -13.76 12.65 -42.60
N GLY A 18 -12.60 13.27 -42.85
CA GLY A 18 -11.65 13.66 -41.80
C GLY A 18 -12.23 14.70 -40.84
N GLY A 19 -12.93 15.72 -41.35
CA GLY A 19 -13.56 16.75 -40.52
C GLY A 19 -14.67 16.20 -39.62
N VAL A 20 -15.49 15.29 -40.14
CA VAL A 20 -16.54 14.62 -39.36
C VAL A 20 -15.93 13.75 -38.26
N LEU A 21 -14.86 13.01 -38.56
CA LEU A 21 -14.17 12.19 -37.56
C LEU A 21 -13.57 13.03 -36.44
N LEU A 22 -12.94 14.17 -36.79
CA LEU A 22 -12.34 15.09 -35.83
C LEU A 22 -13.40 15.75 -34.94
N GLY A 23 -14.53 16.15 -35.53
CA GLY A 23 -15.67 16.70 -34.78
C GLY A 23 -16.25 15.69 -33.78
N LEU A 24 -16.39 14.42 -34.18
CA LEU A 24 -16.85 13.34 -33.31
C LEU A 24 -15.87 13.06 -32.17
N ILE A 25 -14.56 13.09 -32.43
CA ILE A 25 -13.53 12.91 -31.40
C ILE A 25 -13.58 14.04 -30.38
N ILE A 26 -13.67 15.31 -30.82
CA ILE A 26 -13.72 16.46 -29.92
C ILE A 26 -15.01 16.46 -29.10
N LEU A 27 -16.15 16.13 -29.73
CA LEU A 27 -17.44 16.01 -29.06
C LEU A 27 -17.42 14.87 -28.04
N TRP A 28 -16.83 13.72 -28.38
CA TRP A 28 -16.69 12.59 -27.48
C TRP A 28 -15.74 12.88 -26.32
N LEU A 29 -14.60 13.57 -26.55
CA LEU A 29 -13.70 14.01 -25.48
C LEU A 29 -14.38 15.03 -24.55
N GLY A 30 -15.07 16.03 -25.11
CA GLY A 30 -15.80 17.02 -24.33
C GLY A 30 -16.91 16.39 -23.49
N TRP A 31 -17.66 15.45 -24.08
CA TRP A 31 -18.70 14.68 -23.40
C TRP A 31 -18.10 13.75 -22.33
N SER A 32 -16.98 13.08 -22.60
CA SER A 32 -16.31 12.22 -21.63
C SER A 32 -15.74 13.00 -20.44
N LEU A 33 -15.26 14.23 -20.65
CA LEU A 33 -14.81 15.10 -19.56
C LEU A 33 -15.99 15.65 -18.74
N PHE A 34 -17.13 15.90 -19.38
CA PHE A 34 -18.33 16.42 -18.71
C PHE A 34 -19.16 15.34 -17.99
N LEU A 35 -19.18 14.11 -18.54
CA LEU A 35 -19.77 12.91 -17.94
C LEU A 35 -18.71 12.03 -17.27
N SER A 36 -17.52 12.55 -16.96
CA SER A 36 -16.73 11.95 -15.89
C SER A 36 -17.30 12.52 -14.59
N PRO A 37 -18.27 11.86 -13.92
CA PRO A 37 -18.36 12.06 -12.49
C PRO A 37 -16.95 11.80 -11.97
N THR A 38 -16.51 12.57 -10.98
CA THR A 38 -15.56 12.08 -9.97
C THR A 38 -16.19 10.86 -9.29
N ALA A 39 -16.39 9.79 -10.05
CA ALA A 39 -16.59 8.46 -9.56
C ALA A 39 -15.21 8.09 -9.06
N SER A 40 -15.06 8.25 -7.75
CA SER A 40 -14.37 7.30 -6.90
C SER A 40 -14.83 5.89 -7.28
N THR A 41 -14.33 5.38 -8.40
CA THR A 41 -14.51 4.01 -8.81
C THR A 41 -13.64 3.22 -7.86
N GLY A 42 -14.30 2.68 -6.83
CA GLY A 42 -13.76 1.65 -5.97
C GLY A 42 -13.37 0.46 -6.82
N SER A 43 -12.16 0.51 -7.36
CA SER A 43 -11.39 -0.70 -7.57
C SER A 43 -10.97 -1.14 -6.18
N ALA A 44 -11.44 -2.30 -5.74
CA ALA A 44 -11.01 -2.99 -4.53
C ALA A 44 -9.56 -3.49 -4.62
N TRP A 45 -8.69 -2.71 -5.28
CA TRP A 45 -7.29 -2.72 -4.97
C TRP A 45 -7.19 -2.01 -3.63
N LYS A 46 -6.79 -2.75 -2.59
CA LYS A 46 -6.22 -2.16 -1.39
C LYS A 46 -4.96 -1.40 -1.83
N PHE A 47 -5.14 -0.25 -2.49
CA PHE A 47 -4.06 0.66 -2.77
C PHE A 47 -3.58 1.12 -1.41
N PHE A 48 -2.45 0.56 -1.00
CA PHE A 48 -1.55 1.18 -0.05
C PHE A 48 -1.53 2.66 -0.39
N ARG A 49 -2.08 3.49 0.49
CA ARG A 49 -1.98 4.94 0.34
C ARG A 49 -0.50 5.27 0.40
N VAL A 50 0.14 5.37 -0.76
CA VAL A 50 1.46 6.00 -0.93
C VAL A 50 1.24 7.50 -0.81
N GLY A 51 0.91 7.94 0.39
CA GLY A 51 1.05 9.31 0.80
C GLY A 51 2.44 9.43 1.40
N THR A 52 3.28 10.31 0.87
CA THR A 52 4.46 10.81 1.59
C THR A 52 3.97 11.69 2.74
N SER A 53 3.27 11.09 3.68
CA SER A 53 2.98 11.69 4.96
C SER A 53 4.18 11.37 5.83
N ALA A 54 5.01 12.37 6.09
CA ALA A 54 5.78 12.40 7.33
C ALA A 54 4.76 12.45 8.47
N SER A 55 4.10 11.32 8.72
CA SER A 55 3.20 11.16 9.84
C SER A 55 4.03 11.32 11.10
N PRO A 56 3.55 12.06 12.10
CA PRO A 56 4.25 12.13 13.37
C PRO A 56 4.48 10.69 13.86
N VAL A 57 5.71 10.39 14.31
CA VAL A 57 6.02 9.11 14.95
C VAL A 57 5.15 9.04 16.20
N VAL A 58 4.09 8.23 16.15
CA VAL A 58 3.20 8.01 17.28
C VAL A 58 3.74 6.82 18.03
N GLN A 59 4.25 7.06 19.23
CA GLN A 59 4.60 5.98 20.13
C GLN A 59 3.34 5.18 20.47
N GLN A 60 3.37 3.88 20.19
CA GLN A 60 2.24 3.01 20.46
C GLN A 60 2.38 2.42 21.87
N ALA A 61 1.31 2.51 22.67
CA ALA A 61 1.29 2.00 24.03
C ALA A 61 1.69 0.51 24.14
N PRO A 62 1.27 -0.38 23.21
CA PRO A 62 1.70 -1.77 23.24
C PRO A 62 3.21 -1.97 23.02
N LEU A 63 3.82 -1.16 22.13
CA LEU A 63 5.26 -1.18 21.91
C LEU A 63 6.05 -0.70 23.14
N LEU A 64 5.56 0.34 23.82
CA LEU A 64 6.16 0.78 25.09
C LEU A 64 6.08 -0.29 26.17
N ALA A 65 4.95 -0.99 26.26
CA ALA A 65 4.78 -2.10 27.21
C ALA A 65 5.76 -3.24 26.92
N ALA A 66 6.03 -3.51 25.65
CA ALA A 66 7.09 -4.42 25.21
C ALA A 66 8.51 -3.86 25.44
N GLY A 67 8.67 -2.61 25.89
CA GLY A 67 9.96 -1.96 26.11
C GLY A 67 10.59 -1.35 24.86
N ILE A 68 9.83 -1.25 23.76
CA ILE A 68 10.27 -0.71 22.47
C ILE A 68 9.91 0.77 22.41
N THR A 69 10.91 1.61 22.14
CA THR A 69 10.73 3.05 21.99
C THR A 69 11.02 3.48 20.56
N LEU A 70 10.20 4.40 20.06
CA LEU A 70 10.25 4.90 18.69
C LEU A 70 10.74 6.35 18.68
N GLY A 71 11.88 6.56 18.05
CA GLY A 71 12.44 7.87 17.76
C GLY A 71 12.04 8.38 16.38
N ARG A 72 12.14 9.70 16.19
CA ARG A 72 12.00 10.32 14.87
C ARG A 72 13.29 10.14 14.08
N ALA A 73 13.18 9.58 12.89
CA ALA A 73 14.28 9.52 11.94
C ALA A 73 14.24 10.76 11.04
N GLU A 74 15.32 11.56 11.04
CA GLU A 74 15.42 12.76 10.19
C GLU A 74 16.10 12.49 8.84
N GLN A 75 16.78 11.36 8.74
CA GLN A 75 17.50 10.95 7.53
C GLN A 75 16.53 10.38 6.50
N LYS A 76 16.83 10.51 5.20
CA LYS A 76 16.00 9.88 4.18
C LYS A 76 16.23 8.35 4.21
N PRO A 77 15.17 7.53 4.26
CA PRO A 77 15.33 6.07 4.21
C PRO A 77 15.88 5.65 2.84
N VAL A 78 16.73 4.61 2.84
CA VAL A 78 17.28 4.02 1.61
C VAL A 78 16.19 3.27 0.86
N LEU A 79 15.40 2.47 1.57
CA LEU A 79 14.21 1.82 1.03
C LEU A 79 13.02 2.79 1.05
N SER A 80 12.27 2.83 -0.05
CA SER A 80 11.00 3.55 -0.08
C SER A 80 9.92 2.83 0.74
N GLN A 81 8.89 3.56 1.17
CA GLN A 81 7.75 2.99 1.90
C GLN A 81 7.08 1.84 1.13
N ALA A 82 6.93 1.97 -0.20
CA ALA A 82 6.33 0.94 -1.04
C ALA A 82 7.20 -0.33 -1.12
N GLN A 83 8.52 -0.18 -1.16
CA GLN A 83 9.45 -1.32 -1.11
C GLN A 83 9.41 -2.01 0.25
N ALA A 84 9.39 -1.25 1.35
CA ALA A 84 9.29 -1.80 2.69
C ALA A 84 7.99 -2.60 2.88
N LEU A 85 6.85 -2.07 2.42
CA LEU A 85 5.56 -2.78 2.45
C LEU A 85 5.56 -4.05 1.59
N LEU A 86 6.21 -4.01 0.44
CA LEU A 86 6.33 -5.19 -0.42
C LEU A 86 7.14 -6.29 0.27
N LEU A 87 8.28 -5.95 0.87
CA LEU A 87 9.15 -6.90 1.59
C LEU A 87 8.43 -7.46 2.82
N ALA A 88 7.75 -6.59 3.59
CA ALA A 88 6.93 -7.00 4.72
C ALA A 88 5.84 -8.01 4.33
N GLY A 89 5.16 -7.78 3.20
CA GLY A 89 4.15 -8.71 2.70
C GLY A 89 4.73 -10.04 2.19
N GLN A 90 6.02 -10.11 1.84
CA GLN A 90 6.69 -11.36 1.50
C GLN A 90 7.13 -12.13 2.75
N GLN A 91 7.49 -11.43 3.83
CA GLN A 91 7.88 -12.02 5.10
C GLN A 91 6.66 -12.52 5.89
N GLU A 92 5.60 -11.72 5.92
CA GLU A 92 4.37 -11.98 6.68
C GLU A 92 3.15 -12.00 5.74
N PRO A 93 3.04 -13.01 4.84
CA PRO A 93 1.99 -13.06 3.82
C PRO A 93 0.58 -13.22 4.41
N ASP A 94 0.47 -13.92 5.53
CA ASP A 94 -0.80 -14.14 6.22
C ASP A 94 -1.31 -12.83 6.84
N ALA A 95 -0.45 -12.12 7.57
CA ALA A 95 -0.79 -10.80 8.11
C ALA A 95 -1.12 -9.81 6.99
N ALA A 96 -0.34 -9.78 5.91
CA ALA A 96 -0.55 -8.85 4.81
C ALA A 96 -1.86 -9.10 4.04
N SER A 97 -2.28 -10.36 3.91
CA SER A 97 -3.54 -10.68 3.24
C SER A 97 -4.76 -10.42 4.11
N GLN A 98 -4.67 -10.73 5.41
CA GLN A 98 -5.80 -10.74 6.33
C GLN A 98 -6.01 -9.44 7.11
N ALA A 99 -4.98 -8.58 7.24
CA ALA A 99 -5.11 -7.33 7.96
C ALA A 99 -6.19 -6.41 7.36
N GLN A 100 -6.95 -5.76 8.25
CA GLN A 100 -7.93 -4.76 7.85
C GLN A 100 -7.27 -3.39 7.60
N ASN A 101 -6.21 -3.08 8.33
CA ASN A 101 -5.46 -1.85 8.19
C ASN A 101 -3.97 -2.16 8.16
N THR A 102 -3.26 -1.59 7.18
CA THR A 102 -1.80 -1.70 7.07
C THR A 102 -1.22 -0.31 6.97
N GLN A 103 -0.21 -0.02 7.80
CA GLN A 103 0.51 1.24 7.81
C GLN A 103 2.00 1.00 7.81
N ALA A 104 2.74 1.95 7.26
CA ALA A 104 4.20 1.95 7.27
C ALA A 104 4.71 3.31 7.75
N GLN A 105 5.59 3.31 8.74
CA GLN A 105 6.20 4.50 9.32
C GLN A 105 7.71 4.33 9.36
N TYR A 106 8.45 5.38 9.06
CA TYR A 106 9.90 5.38 9.17
C TYR A 106 10.32 5.94 10.53
N VAL A 107 11.02 5.12 11.32
CA VAL A 107 11.29 5.38 12.75
C VAL A 107 12.71 4.95 13.11
N LEU A 108 13.23 5.49 14.20
CA LEU A 108 14.40 4.92 14.88
C LEU A 108 13.89 3.98 15.97
N VAL A 109 14.27 2.71 15.92
CA VAL A 109 13.85 1.75 16.95
C VAL A 109 14.94 1.62 18.02
N ASN A 110 14.48 1.60 19.28
CA ASN A 110 15.31 1.39 20.45
C ASN A 110 14.67 0.27 21.29
N TYR A 111 15.41 -0.80 21.52
CA TYR A 111 14.94 -1.95 22.28
C TYR A 111 16.09 -2.57 23.10
N PRO A 112 16.12 -2.33 24.43
CA PRO A 112 17.16 -2.87 25.28
C PRO A 112 17.01 -4.38 25.47
N ALA A 113 18.12 -5.11 25.34
CA ALA A 113 18.16 -6.54 25.60
C ALA A 113 17.92 -6.86 27.09
N LYS A 114 16.66 -7.08 27.48
CA LYS A 114 16.29 -7.42 28.86
C LYS A 114 16.52 -8.89 29.21
N ASP A 115 16.28 -9.80 28.25
CA ASP A 115 16.18 -11.24 28.53
C ASP A 115 17.17 -12.10 27.74
N GLY A 116 18.13 -11.48 27.03
CA GLY A 116 19.21 -12.18 26.29
C GLY A 116 18.78 -12.92 25.02
N ASN A 117 17.48 -12.98 24.70
CA ASN A 117 16.94 -13.58 23.47
C ASN A 117 17.09 -12.70 22.23
N HIS A 118 17.51 -11.45 22.40
CA HIS A 118 17.73 -10.48 21.33
C HIS A 118 18.95 -9.63 21.63
N ALA A 119 19.56 -9.11 20.56
CA ALA A 119 20.62 -8.11 20.69
C ALA A 119 20.01 -6.77 21.11
N ASP A 120 20.80 -5.96 21.83
CA ASP A 120 20.43 -4.58 22.13
C ASP A 120 20.33 -3.79 20.82
N ILE A 121 19.20 -3.13 20.61
CA ILE A 121 18.96 -2.32 19.41
C ILE A 121 18.88 -0.87 19.84
N LYS A 122 19.74 -0.02 19.26
CA LYS A 122 19.82 1.39 19.58
C LYS A 122 19.81 2.27 18.35
N ASP A 123 18.86 3.20 18.31
CA ASP A 123 18.66 4.21 17.27
C ASP A 123 18.73 3.62 15.84
N GLN A 124 18.21 2.40 15.66
CA GLN A 124 18.31 1.68 14.39
C GLN A 124 17.25 2.22 13.41
N PRO A 125 17.64 2.77 12.25
CA PRO A 125 16.69 3.26 11.24
C PRO A 125 15.90 2.09 10.65
N SER A 126 14.58 2.12 10.88
CA SER A 126 13.70 1.00 10.55
C SER A 126 12.38 1.48 9.95
N TRP A 127 11.83 0.65 9.06
CA TRP A 127 10.44 0.72 8.66
C TRP A 127 9.60 -0.07 9.67
N LEU A 128 8.74 0.62 10.40
CA LEU A 128 7.70 0.01 11.21
C LEU A 128 6.47 -0.22 10.33
N ILE A 129 6.14 -1.49 10.10
CA ILE A 129 4.95 -1.93 9.41
C ILE A 129 3.95 -2.43 10.44
N ILE A 130 2.74 -1.88 10.41
CA ILE A 130 1.69 -2.15 11.37
C ILE A 130 0.54 -2.81 10.63
N TYR A 131 0.26 -4.06 10.97
CA TYR A 131 -0.91 -4.80 10.51
C TYR A 131 -1.92 -4.86 11.65
N GLN A 132 -3.11 -4.29 11.47
CA GLN A 132 -4.12 -4.24 12.52
C GLN A 132 -5.32 -5.12 12.20
N LYS A 133 -5.94 -5.65 13.26
CA LYS A 133 -7.16 -6.45 13.21
C LYS A 133 -7.03 -7.66 12.31
N ILE A 134 -5.92 -8.39 12.43
CA ILE A 134 -5.73 -9.67 11.78
C ILE A 134 -6.65 -10.68 12.50
N PRO A 135 -7.58 -11.34 11.80
CA PRO A 135 -8.44 -12.35 12.40
C PRO A 135 -7.60 -13.50 12.95
N LEU A 136 -7.87 -13.89 14.19
CA LEU A 136 -7.37 -15.16 14.73
C LEU A 136 -8.18 -16.26 14.04
N GLN A 137 -7.53 -17.09 13.22
CA GLN A 137 -8.22 -18.25 12.65
C GLN A 137 -8.74 -19.10 13.82
N PRO A 138 -10.03 -19.45 13.85
CA PRO A 138 -10.50 -20.40 14.83
C PRO A 138 -9.72 -21.69 14.62
N THR A 139 -9.05 -22.17 15.67
CA THR A 139 -8.77 -23.60 15.74
C THR A 139 -10.13 -24.26 15.68
N ASP A 140 -10.32 -25.09 14.66
CA ASP A 140 -11.58 -25.72 14.26
C ASP A 140 -12.64 -25.71 15.37
N ALA A 141 -13.74 -24.98 15.17
CA ALA A 141 -14.78 -24.79 16.18
C ALA A 141 -15.46 -26.12 16.59
N GLU A 142 -15.20 -27.19 15.82
CA GLU A 142 -15.59 -28.57 16.13
C GLU A 142 -14.70 -29.22 17.21
N VAL A 143 -13.48 -28.72 17.41
CA VAL A 143 -12.45 -29.28 18.32
C VAL A 143 -12.34 -28.51 19.63
N ASP A 144 -12.55 -27.19 19.63
CA ASP A 144 -12.57 -26.38 20.86
C ASP A 144 -13.74 -25.37 20.83
N PRO A 145 -14.81 -25.59 21.63
CA PRO A 145 -15.95 -24.68 21.71
C PRO A 145 -15.70 -23.45 22.59
N THR A 146 -14.48 -23.27 23.15
CA THR A 146 -14.22 -22.06 23.95
C THR A 146 -14.09 -20.83 23.06
N PRO A 147 -14.95 -19.81 23.22
CA PRO A 147 -14.81 -18.56 22.48
C PRO A 147 -13.51 -17.89 22.92
N PHE A 148 -12.59 -17.67 21.99
CA PHE A 148 -11.40 -16.86 22.25
C PHE A 148 -11.87 -15.46 22.70
N PRO A 149 -11.37 -14.93 23.84
CA PRO A 149 -11.78 -13.62 24.35
C PRO A 149 -11.39 -12.48 23.39
N GLN A 150 -10.43 -12.72 22.50
CA GLN A 150 -10.03 -11.82 21.42
C GLN A 150 -10.18 -12.56 20.10
N SER A 151 -10.85 -11.95 19.12
CA SER A 151 -11.06 -12.52 17.78
C SER A 151 -10.05 -11.99 16.76
N THR A 152 -9.19 -11.06 17.16
CA THR A 152 -8.21 -10.39 16.32
C THR A 152 -6.94 -10.06 17.09
N HIS A 153 -5.82 -9.96 16.39
CA HIS A 153 -4.55 -9.47 16.91
C HIS A 153 -3.95 -8.41 15.97
N ASP A 154 -2.98 -7.67 16.48
CA ASP A 154 -2.15 -6.73 15.72
C ASP A 154 -0.71 -7.25 15.61
N LEU A 155 -0.07 -6.99 14.48
CA LEU A 155 1.33 -7.34 14.23
C LEU A 155 2.13 -6.07 13.92
N TYR A 156 3.23 -5.89 14.65
CA TYR A 156 4.20 -4.82 14.48
C TYR A 156 5.50 -5.42 13.98
N LEU A 157 5.84 -5.16 12.72
CA LEU A 157 7.03 -5.67 12.06
C LEU A 157 8.02 -4.53 11.84
N PHE A 158 9.26 -4.71 12.31
CA PHE A 158 10.36 -3.77 12.14
C PHE A 158 11.32 -4.31 11.10
N LEU A 159 11.43 -3.59 9.99
CA LEU A 159 12.36 -3.90 8.92
C LEU A 159 13.51 -2.91 8.90
N ASP A 160 14.72 -3.38 8.68
CA ASP A 160 15.87 -2.52 8.47
C ASP A 160 15.64 -1.61 7.27
N ALA A 161 15.82 -0.29 7.45
CA ALA A 161 15.48 0.67 6.41
C ALA A 161 16.45 0.70 5.21
N SER A 162 17.57 -0.03 5.30
CA SER A 162 18.57 -0.16 4.24
C SER A 162 18.48 -1.49 3.50
N THR A 163 18.24 -2.59 4.21
CA THR A 163 18.28 -3.94 3.66
C THR A 163 16.89 -4.58 3.55
N GLY A 164 15.93 -4.12 4.38
CA GLY A 164 14.58 -4.68 4.45
C GLY A 164 14.51 -6.02 5.19
N HIS A 165 15.60 -6.43 5.84
CA HIS A 165 15.59 -7.60 6.72
C HIS A 165 14.77 -7.31 7.98
N GLU A 166 14.10 -8.34 8.50
CA GLU A 166 13.42 -8.26 9.77
C GLU A 166 14.43 -8.07 10.91
N ILE A 167 14.18 -7.06 11.74
CA ILE A 167 14.92 -6.79 12.97
C ILE A 167 14.13 -7.32 14.17
N LEU A 168 12.82 -7.08 14.18
CA LEU A 168 11.94 -7.41 15.28
C LEU A 168 10.50 -7.57 14.80
N SER A 169 9.78 -8.52 15.37
CA SER A 169 8.34 -8.69 15.19
C SER A 169 7.66 -8.81 16.56
N VAL A 170 6.50 -8.16 16.71
CA VAL A 170 5.74 -8.15 17.96
C VAL A 170 4.26 -8.40 17.66
N TRP A 171 3.71 -9.43 18.29
CA TRP A 171 2.33 -9.88 18.15
C TRP A 171 1.57 -9.51 19.42
N ILE A 172 0.43 -8.83 19.28
CA ILE A 172 -0.33 -8.26 20.41
C ILE A 172 -1.82 -8.48 20.22
#